data_AF-A7SJR3-F1
#
_entry.id   AF-A7SJR3-F1
#
_cell.length_a   1.000
_cell.length_b   1.000
_cell.length_c   1.000
_cell.angle_alpha   90.00
_cell.angle_beta   90.00
_cell.angle_gamma   90.00
#
_symmetry.space_group_name_H-M   'P 1'
#
loop_
_entity.id
_entity.type
_entity.pdbx_description
1 polymer ?
#
loop_
_entity_poly.entity_id
_entity_poly.type
_entity_poly.pdbx_seq_one_letter_code
_entity_poly.pdbx_strand_id
1 'polypeptide(L)'
;MGSRISRMLRKPLETGRRLDKVLESKPVVAPKHPSTRDTLERLKSETEHKFKERDSKDDQFLHKLKVLRVESSDLKMPQSPDARKPQDRSKPSKSTSGGILGKLTSREMSELFAKNMASPSEWKASTLAQHYKLSDHDVSNLLKYYSGYAVVEKGQLPMPLNEVKFLD
;
A
#
# COMPACT_ATOMS: atom_id res chain seq x y z
N MET A 1 44.46 0.71 19.99
CA MET A 1 44.55 -0.35 18.95
C MET A 1 43.79 -1.60 19.40
N GLY A 2 42.45 -1.66 19.31
CA GLY A 2 41.71 -2.82 19.87
C GLY A 2 40.28 -3.06 19.35
N SER A 3 39.77 -2.25 18.42
CA SER A 3 38.37 -2.33 17.96
C SER A 3 38.15 -3.21 16.72
N ARG A 4 39.22 -3.58 16.00
CA ARG A 4 39.11 -4.36 14.75
C ARG A 4 38.88 -5.85 15.01
N ILE A 5 39.41 -6.38 16.11
CA ILE A 5 39.33 -7.82 16.45
C ILE A 5 37.94 -8.19 16.96
N SER A 6 37.29 -7.33 17.75
CA SER A 6 35.96 -7.61 18.30
C SER A 6 34.83 -7.64 17.26
N ARG A 7 35.06 -7.04 16.07
CA ARG A 7 34.09 -6.99 14.99
C ARG A 7 34.04 -8.29 14.17
N MET A 8 35.15 -9.05 14.09
CA MET A 8 35.21 -10.36 13.44
C MET A 8 34.47 -11.45 14.22
N LEU A 9 34.39 -11.32 15.55
CA LEU A 9 33.84 -12.36 16.44
C LEU A 9 32.31 -12.36 16.55
N ARG A 10 31.58 -11.37 15.99
CA ARG A 10 30.15 -11.23 16.30
C ARG A 10 29.14 -11.83 15.33
N LYS A 11 29.46 -12.18 14.07
CA LYS A 11 28.49 -12.88 13.18
C LYS A 11 29.17 -13.58 11.97
N PRO A 12 29.41 -14.90 12.00
CA PRO A 12 29.92 -15.63 10.83
C PRO A 12 28.87 -15.97 9.76
N LEU A 13 27.56 -15.84 10.04
CA LEU A 13 26.50 -16.36 9.15
C LEU A 13 25.87 -15.32 8.19
N GLU A 14 26.06 -14.03 8.42
CA GLU A 14 25.47 -12.98 7.56
C GLU A 14 26.43 -12.47 6.47
N THR A 15 27.73 -12.77 6.57
CA THR A 15 28.75 -12.33 5.60
C THR A 15 28.74 -13.19 4.32
N GLY A 16 28.49 -14.50 4.42
CA GLY A 16 28.43 -15.41 3.26
C GLY A 16 27.38 -14.98 2.23
N ARG A 17 26.14 -14.76 2.67
CA ARG A 17 25.04 -14.29 1.79
C ARG A 17 25.28 -12.91 1.16
N ARG A 18 26.14 -12.09 1.76
CA ARG A 18 26.50 -10.78 1.20
C ARG A 18 27.58 -10.91 0.13
N LEU A 19 28.52 -11.85 0.29
CA LEU A 19 29.53 -12.14 -0.73
C LEU A 19 28.88 -12.80 -1.94
N ASP A 20 28.01 -13.80 -1.72
CA ASP A 20 27.29 -14.47 -2.80
C ASP A 20 26.48 -13.47 -3.63
N LYS A 21 25.76 -12.54 -3.00
CA LYS A 21 25.02 -11.48 -3.70
C LYS A 21 25.87 -10.46 -4.45
N VAL A 22 27.12 -10.26 -4.04
CA VAL A 22 28.06 -9.35 -4.72
C VAL A 22 28.73 -10.06 -5.91
N LEU A 23 28.89 -11.38 -5.80
CA LEU A 23 29.43 -12.24 -6.84
C LEU A 23 28.36 -12.69 -7.86
N GLU A 24 27.09 -12.71 -7.46
CA GLU A 24 25.94 -12.90 -8.34
C GLU A 24 25.89 -11.77 -9.39
N SER A 25 25.61 -12.13 -10.64
CA SER A 25 25.40 -11.15 -11.68
C SER A 25 24.21 -10.25 -11.33
N LYS A 26 24.33 -8.95 -11.60
CA LYS A 26 23.23 -8.00 -11.35
C LYS A 26 21.99 -8.48 -12.13
N PRO A 27 20.80 -8.43 -11.50
CA PRO A 27 19.58 -8.85 -12.16
C PRO A 27 19.34 -8.02 -13.42
N VAL A 28 18.81 -8.66 -14.46
CA VAL A 28 18.43 -7.98 -15.70
C VAL A 28 17.29 -7.01 -15.39
N VAL A 29 17.43 -5.77 -15.85
CA VAL A 29 16.40 -4.74 -15.67
C VAL A 29 15.14 -5.17 -16.41
N ALA A 30 13.97 -4.94 -15.80
CA ALA A 30 12.69 -5.25 -16.42
C ALA A 30 12.53 -4.57 -17.80
N PRO A 31 11.92 -5.26 -18.77
CA PRO A 31 11.68 -4.67 -20.09
C PRO A 31 10.76 -3.47 -19.97
N LYS A 32 11.10 -2.38 -20.67
CA LYS A 32 10.29 -1.16 -20.74
C LYS A 32 9.35 -1.23 -21.95
N HIS A 33 8.20 -0.57 -21.85
CA HIS A 33 7.28 -0.40 -22.96
C HIS A 33 7.95 0.40 -24.11
N PRO A 34 7.67 0.11 -25.40
CA PRO A 34 8.30 0.79 -26.54
C PRO A 34 8.21 2.33 -26.47
N SER A 35 7.04 2.89 -26.18
CA SER A 35 6.87 4.35 -26.04
C SER A 35 7.79 4.97 -24.97
N THR A 36 8.04 4.25 -23.87
CA THR A 36 8.96 4.70 -22.81
C THR A 36 10.42 4.54 -23.22
N ARG A 37 10.75 3.59 -24.10
CA ARG A 37 12.11 3.43 -24.61
C ARG A 37 12.47 4.57 -25.54
N ASP A 38 11.62 4.88 -26.51
CA ASP A 38 11.88 5.92 -27.52
C ASP A 38 12.04 7.30 -26.86
N THR A 39 11.18 7.61 -25.90
CA THR A 39 11.27 8.86 -25.13
C THR A 39 12.56 8.95 -24.32
N LEU A 40 12.98 7.85 -23.67
CA LEU A 40 14.24 7.81 -22.93
C LEU A 40 15.46 7.93 -23.83
N GLU A 41 15.45 7.32 -25.01
CA GLU A 41 16.55 7.40 -25.98
C GLU A 41 16.70 8.82 -26.52
N ARG A 42 15.57 9.48 -26.87
CA ARG A 42 15.56 10.91 -27.26
C ARG A 42 16.14 11.79 -26.16
N LEU A 43 15.62 11.69 -24.93
CA LEU A 43 16.12 12.47 -23.80
C LEU A 43 17.60 12.20 -23.50
N LYS A 44 18.06 10.95 -23.66
CA LYS A 44 19.45 10.59 -23.46
C LYS A 44 20.36 11.20 -24.53
N SER A 45 19.91 11.26 -25.79
CA SER A 45 20.66 11.92 -26.86
C SER A 45 20.73 13.44 -26.68
N GLU A 46 19.65 14.07 -26.22
CA GLU A 46 19.59 15.53 -25.99
C GLU A 46 20.39 15.97 -24.76
N THR A 47 20.42 15.14 -23.71
CA THR A 47 20.97 15.51 -22.39
C THR A 47 22.02 14.52 -21.87
N GLU A 48 22.91 14.05 -22.74
CA GLU A 48 23.89 13.01 -22.40
C GLU A 48 24.72 13.34 -21.14
N HIS A 49 25.13 14.59 -20.98
CA HIS A 49 25.90 15.05 -19.82
C HIS A 49 25.15 14.83 -18.49
N LYS A 50 23.84 15.12 -18.46
CA LYS A 50 23.01 14.95 -17.25
C LYS A 50 22.85 13.47 -16.88
N PHE A 51 22.76 12.60 -17.89
CA PHE A 51 22.73 11.15 -17.67
C PHE A 51 24.06 10.64 -17.14
N LYS A 52 25.19 11.10 -17.69
CA LYS A 52 26.53 10.78 -17.19
C LYS A 52 26.71 11.23 -15.74
N GLU A 53 26.27 12.43 -15.41
CA GLU A 53 26.30 12.94 -14.03
C GLU A 53 25.44 12.11 -13.08
N ARG A 54 24.18 11.79 -13.47
CA ARG A 54 23.27 10.92 -12.69
C ARG A 54 23.80 9.51 -12.48
N ASP A 55 24.41 8.91 -13.51
CA ASP A 55 24.98 7.55 -13.45
C ASP A 55 26.37 7.53 -12.81
N SER A 56 27.02 8.69 -12.70
CA SER A 56 28.27 8.82 -11.96
C SER A 56 28.04 8.77 -10.45
N LYS A 57 29.11 8.45 -9.75
CA LYS A 57 29.09 8.36 -8.30
C LYS A 57 29.37 9.74 -7.69
N ASP A 58 28.48 10.21 -6.83
CA ASP A 58 28.69 11.43 -6.06
C ASP A 58 29.61 11.16 -4.84
N ASP A 59 30.86 11.60 -4.96
CA ASP A 59 31.88 11.44 -3.92
C ASP A 59 31.61 12.31 -2.68
N GLN A 60 30.95 13.47 -2.83
CA GLN A 60 30.59 14.30 -1.69
C GLN A 60 29.50 13.63 -0.85
N PHE A 61 28.48 13.07 -1.51
CA PHE A 61 27.44 12.32 -0.83
C PHE A 61 27.98 11.06 -0.16
N LEU A 62 28.86 10.32 -0.84
CA LEU A 62 29.54 9.17 -0.25
C LEU A 62 30.35 9.55 0.99
N HIS A 63 31.05 10.69 0.96
CA HIS A 63 31.77 11.18 2.13
C HIS A 63 30.81 11.46 3.29
N LYS A 64 29.69 12.15 3.03
CA LYS A 64 28.65 12.41 4.05
C LYS A 64 28.12 11.11 4.66
N LEU A 65 27.85 10.07 3.86
CA LEU A 65 27.40 8.76 4.36
C LEU A 65 28.47 8.04 5.20
N LYS A 66 29.76 8.26 4.93
CA LYS A 66 30.85 7.70 5.76
C LYS A 66 30.96 8.41 7.10
N VAL A 67 30.75 9.73 7.11
CA VAL A 67 30.85 10.56 8.33
C VAL A 67 29.62 10.40 9.21
N LEU A 68 28.43 10.35 8.62
CA LEU A 68 27.17 10.18 9.33
C LEU A 68 27.00 8.74 9.79
N ARG A 69 27.53 8.44 10.97
CA ARG A 69 27.26 7.21 11.69
C ARG A 69 26.07 7.43 12.61
N VAL A 70 24.92 6.89 12.21
CA VAL A 70 23.74 6.84 13.07
C VAL A 70 23.95 5.75 14.11
N GLU A 71 24.14 6.14 15.37
CA GLU A 71 24.09 5.20 16.48
C GLU A 71 22.63 5.09 16.93
N SER A 72 21.94 4.03 16.49
CA SER A 72 20.61 3.75 17.01
C SER A 72 20.76 3.13 18.40
N SER A 73 20.30 3.86 19.41
CA SER A 73 19.99 3.25 20.70
C SER A 73 18.63 2.57 20.55
N ASP A 74 18.65 1.31 20.11
CA ASP A 74 17.43 0.52 20.03
C ASP A 74 16.86 0.41 21.45
N LEU A 75 15.76 1.11 21.71
CA LEU A 75 14.97 0.88 22.91
C LEU A 75 14.49 -0.57 22.81
N LYS A 76 14.98 -1.42 23.73
CA LYS A 76 14.47 -2.78 23.88
C LYS A 76 13.02 -2.66 24.33
N MET A 77 12.11 -2.63 23.37
CA MET A 77 10.69 -2.75 23.64
C MET A 77 10.49 -4.04 24.44
N PRO A 78 9.75 -4.01 25.56
CA PRO A 78 9.47 -5.22 26.31
C PRO A 78 8.79 -6.20 25.36
N GLN A 79 9.48 -7.30 25.05
CA GLN A 79 8.85 -8.40 24.35
C GLN A 79 7.86 -9.00 25.35
N SER A 80 6.57 -8.75 25.12
CA SER A 80 5.54 -9.51 25.81
C SER A 80 5.81 -11.00 25.55
N PRO A 81 5.83 -11.86 26.57
CA PRO A 81 5.97 -13.31 26.39
C PRO A 81 4.82 -13.89 25.53
N ASP A 82 3.72 -13.15 25.40
CA ASP A 82 2.56 -13.50 24.57
C ASP A 82 2.66 -13.00 23.13
N ALA A 83 3.73 -12.30 22.74
CA ALA A 83 4.00 -11.91 21.36
C ALA A 83 4.48 -13.10 20.51
N ARG A 84 3.74 -14.22 20.55
CA ARG A 84 3.90 -15.31 19.59
C ARG A 84 3.49 -14.75 18.23
N LYS A 85 4.46 -14.66 17.32
CA LYS A 85 4.16 -14.39 15.91
C LYS A 85 3.08 -15.39 15.46
N PRO A 86 2.08 -14.96 14.67
CA PRO A 86 1.07 -15.89 14.17
C PRO A 86 1.76 -17.09 13.52
N GLN A 87 1.50 -18.29 14.06
CA GLN A 87 2.00 -19.54 13.47
C GLN A 87 1.39 -19.75 12.08
N ASP A 88 0.14 -19.32 11.90
CA ASP A 88 -0.53 -19.30 10.62
C ASP A 88 -0.61 -17.86 10.07
N ARG A 89 -0.10 -17.69 8.85
CA ARG A 89 -0.15 -16.44 8.08
C ARG A 89 -1.08 -16.56 6.87
N SER A 90 -1.89 -17.62 6.83
CA SER A 90 -2.89 -17.79 5.79
C SER A 90 -3.87 -16.60 5.80
N LYS A 91 -4.31 -16.20 4.61
CA LYS A 91 -5.36 -15.19 4.50
C LYS A 91 -6.63 -15.82 5.07
N PRO A 92 -7.31 -15.20 6.05
CA PRO A 92 -8.57 -15.74 6.53
C PRO A 92 -9.51 -15.91 5.34
N SER A 93 -10.11 -17.09 5.25
CA SER A 93 -11.12 -17.41 4.25
C SER A 93 -12.15 -16.28 4.23
N LYS A 94 -12.30 -15.62 3.09
CA LYS A 94 -13.28 -14.55 2.88
C LYS A 94 -14.68 -15.15 2.90
N SER A 95 -15.23 -15.39 4.09
CA SER A 95 -16.66 -15.54 4.31
C SER A 95 -16.96 -15.52 5.81
N THR A 96 -16.92 -14.34 6.41
CA THR A 96 -17.76 -14.06 7.56
C THR A 96 -19.03 -13.40 7.06
N SER A 97 -19.93 -14.20 6.48
CA SER A 97 -21.36 -13.90 6.38
C SER A 97 -22.01 -14.02 7.77
N GLY A 98 -21.41 -13.36 8.74
CA GLY A 98 -21.78 -13.32 10.13
C GLY A 98 -21.33 -11.97 10.62
N GLY A 99 -22.19 -10.98 10.43
CA GLY A 99 -21.93 -9.59 10.77
C GLY A 99 -21.43 -9.49 12.21
N ILE A 100 -20.21 -8.98 12.37
CA ILE A 100 -19.77 -8.48 13.67
C ILE A 100 -20.75 -7.37 14.02
N LEU A 101 -21.43 -7.48 15.17
CA LEU A 101 -22.37 -6.46 15.65
C LEU A 101 -21.74 -5.06 15.50
N GLY A 102 -22.48 -4.13 14.89
CA GLY A 102 -22.00 -2.77 14.62
C GLY A 102 -21.16 -2.60 13.34
N LYS A 103 -20.96 -3.63 12.52
CA LYS A 103 -20.26 -3.52 11.22
C LYS A 103 -21.17 -3.92 10.07
N LEU A 104 -21.21 -3.08 9.04
CA LEU A 104 -21.89 -3.36 7.78
C LEU A 104 -20.93 -3.95 6.76
N THR A 105 -21.38 -4.98 6.05
CA THR A 105 -20.73 -5.41 4.80
C THR A 105 -21.09 -4.46 3.66
N SER A 106 -20.27 -4.45 2.59
CA SER A 106 -20.56 -3.62 1.42
C SER A 106 -21.91 -3.92 0.77
N ARG A 107 -22.39 -5.17 0.87
CA ARG A 107 -23.70 -5.59 0.32
C ARG A 107 -24.85 -5.06 1.16
N GLU A 108 -24.78 -5.21 2.49
CA GLU A 108 -25.79 -4.69 3.41
C GLU A 108 -25.86 -3.16 3.34
N MET A 109 -24.72 -2.49 3.15
CA MET A 109 -24.67 -1.04 2.95
C MET A 109 -25.39 -0.63 1.66
N SER A 110 -25.20 -1.34 0.54
CA SER A 110 -25.95 -1.06 -0.70
C SER A 110 -27.45 -1.30 -0.54
N GLU A 111 -27.85 -2.36 0.17
CA GLU A 111 -29.27 -2.66 0.45
C GLU A 111 -29.91 -1.59 1.33
N LEU A 112 -29.19 -1.10 2.35
CA LEU A 112 -29.62 -0.02 3.23
C LEU A 112 -29.95 1.23 2.41
N PHE A 113 -29.06 1.63 1.50
CA PHE A 113 -29.29 2.79 0.64
C PHE A 113 -30.45 2.57 -0.33
N ALA A 114 -30.53 1.39 -0.96
CA ALA A 114 -31.63 1.07 -1.86
C ALA A 114 -33.00 1.18 -1.17
N LYS A 115 -33.12 0.68 0.07
CA LYS A 115 -34.34 0.80 0.89
C LYS A 115 -34.69 2.24 1.22
N ASN A 116 -33.71 3.03 1.65
CA ASN A 116 -33.93 4.45 1.96
C ASN A 116 -34.31 5.26 0.71
N MET A 117 -33.72 4.96 -0.46
CA MET A 117 -34.07 5.63 -1.72
C MET A 117 -35.46 5.24 -2.22
N ALA A 118 -35.89 3.99 -2.02
CA ALA A 118 -37.22 3.53 -2.42
C ALA A 118 -38.34 4.16 -1.59
N SER A 119 -38.19 4.19 -0.26
CA SER A 119 -39.21 4.74 0.66
C SER A 119 -38.56 5.48 1.84
N PRO A 120 -38.19 6.77 1.68
CA PRO A 120 -37.53 7.54 2.74
C PRO A 120 -38.43 7.85 3.94
N SER A 121 -39.77 7.75 3.78
CA SER A 121 -40.74 7.93 4.86
C SER A 121 -40.77 6.74 5.83
N GLU A 122 -40.58 5.52 5.32
CA GLU A 122 -40.61 4.26 6.07
C GLU A 122 -39.22 3.88 6.61
N TRP A 123 -38.18 4.05 5.79
CA TRP A 123 -36.81 3.71 6.12
C TRP A 123 -36.04 4.89 6.71
N LYS A 124 -36.54 5.42 7.83
CA LYS A 124 -35.85 6.45 8.61
C LYS A 124 -34.59 5.88 9.28
N ALA A 125 -33.67 6.77 9.67
CA ALA A 125 -32.42 6.38 10.33
C ALA A 125 -32.63 5.44 11.53
N SER A 126 -33.69 5.66 12.33
CA SER A 126 -34.01 4.82 13.49
C SER A 126 -34.49 3.41 13.11
N THR A 127 -35.29 3.24 12.05
CA THR A 127 -35.76 1.92 11.62
C THR A 127 -34.63 1.11 10.99
N LEU A 128 -33.73 1.79 10.26
CA LEU A 128 -32.53 1.18 9.69
C LEU A 128 -31.51 0.78 10.77
N ALA A 129 -31.30 1.62 11.78
CA ALA A 129 -30.43 1.32 12.90
C ALA A 129 -30.89 0.08 13.67
N GLN A 130 -32.19 -0.07 13.91
CA GLN A 130 -32.75 -1.29 14.52
C GLN A 130 -32.58 -2.53 13.64
N HIS A 131 -32.87 -2.41 12.34
CA HIS A 131 -32.77 -3.53 11.39
C HIS A 131 -31.33 -4.07 11.27
N TYR A 132 -30.34 -3.17 11.23
CA TYR A 132 -28.93 -3.54 11.06
C TYR A 132 -28.12 -3.56 12.37
N LYS A 133 -28.76 -3.34 13.53
CA LYS A 133 -28.13 -3.27 14.87
C LYS A 133 -26.96 -2.26 14.90
N LEU A 134 -27.21 -1.07 14.37
CA LEU A 134 -26.28 0.05 14.31
C LEU A 134 -26.70 1.16 15.27
N SER A 135 -25.82 2.14 15.49
CA SER A 135 -26.19 3.33 16.25
C SER A 135 -26.98 4.31 15.36
N ASP A 136 -28.00 4.96 15.93
CA ASP A 136 -28.81 5.95 15.22
C ASP A 136 -27.96 7.10 14.67
N HIS A 137 -26.95 7.51 15.44
CA HIS A 137 -26.00 8.56 15.06
C HIS A 137 -25.20 8.18 13.82
N ASP A 138 -24.66 6.96 13.77
CA ASP A 138 -23.83 6.53 12.64
C ASP A 138 -24.65 6.35 11.38
N VAL A 139 -25.89 5.85 11.48
CA VAL A 139 -26.81 5.75 10.33
C VAL A 139 -27.19 7.14 9.83
N SER A 140 -27.43 8.10 10.72
CA SER A 140 -27.75 9.48 10.31
C SER A 140 -26.59 10.14 9.55
N ASN A 141 -25.35 9.93 10.00
CA ASN A 141 -24.15 10.40 9.32
C ASN A 141 -23.92 9.67 8.00
N LEU A 142 -24.15 8.36 7.97
CA LEU A 142 -24.07 7.55 6.76
C LEU A 142 -25.02 8.10 5.69
N LEU A 143 -26.29 8.32 6.02
CA LEU A 143 -27.28 8.87 5.09
C LEU A 143 -26.94 10.32 4.66
N LYS A 144 -26.41 11.14 5.57
CA LYS A 144 -26.02 12.52 5.28
C LYS A 144 -24.86 12.61 4.28
N TYR A 145 -23.82 11.81 4.45
CA TYR A 145 -22.58 11.92 3.66
C TYR A 145 -22.55 10.98 2.45
N TYR A 146 -23.28 9.86 2.47
CA TYR A 146 -23.23 8.85 1.41
C TYR A 146 -24.49 8.78 0.52
N SER A 147 -25.50 9.65 0.73
CA SER A 147 -26.70 9.72 -0.12
C SER A 147 -26.45 10.11 -1.57
N GLY A 148 -25.31 10.74 -1.88
CA GLY A 148 -24.94 11.13 -3.24
C GLY A 148 -24.32 10.00 -4.09
N TYR A 149 -24.08 8.82 -3.53
CA TYR A 149 -23.53 7.70 -4.29
C TYR A 149 -24.65 6.89 -4.94
N ALA A 150 -24.71 6.90 -6.27
CA ALA A 150 -25.57 5.99 -7.02
C ALA A 150 -25.06 4.55 -6.83
N VAL A 151 -25.88 3.69 -6.23
CA VAL A 151 -25.63 2.25 -6.18
C VAL A 151 -25.97 1.68 -7.55
N VAL A 152 -24.95 1.45 -8.36
CA VAL A 152 -25.10 0.87 -9.70
C VAL A 152 -24.60 -0.57 -9.67
N GLU A 153 -25.40 -1.51 -10.16
CA GLU A 153 -24.94 -2.88 -10.35
C GLU A 153 -23.75 -2.89 -11.32
N LYS A 154 -22.77 -3.78 -11.10
CA LYS A 154 -21.52 -3.80 -11.87
C LYS A 154 -21.74 -3.87 -13.40
N GLY A 155 -22.87 -4.41 -13.86
CA GLY A 155 -23.24 -4.49 -15.27
C GLY A 155 -23.86 -3.22 -15.87
N GLN A 156 -24.22 -2.23 -15.04
CA GLN A 156 -24.92 -1.01 -15.46
C GLN A 156 -24.08 0.26 -15.27
N LEU A 157 -22.79 0.12 -14.96
CA LEU A 157 -21.89 1.27 -14.83
C LEU A 157 -22.00 2.12 -16.11
N PRO A 158 -22.32 3.42 -16.01
CA PRO A 158 -22.30 4.27 -17.18
C PRO A 158 -20.89 4.20 -17.76
N MET A 159 -20.80 3.72 -19.01
CA MET A 159 -19.57 3.80 -19.79
C MET A 159 -19.10 5.26 -19.76
N PRO A 160 -17.79 5.53 -19.58
CA PRO A 160 -17.29 6.89 -19.53
C PRO A 160 -17.80 7.65 -20.77
N LEU A 161 -18.45 8.78 -20.53
CA LEU A 161 -18.90 9.68 -21.59
C LEU A 161 -17.65 10.22 -22.30
N ASN A 162 -17.38 9.62 -23.45
CA ASN A 162 -16.29 9.90 -24.38
C ASN A 162 -14.92 9.35 -23.96
N GLU A 163 -14.36 8.51 -24.84
CA GLU A 163 -12.93 8.20 -24.84
C GLU A 163 -12.15 9.51 -24.96
N VAL A 164 -11.30 9.81 -23.98
CA VAL A 164 -10.34 10.91 -24.08
C VAL A 164 -9.35 10.52 -25.19
N LYS A 165 -9.58 11.04 -26.39
CA LYS A 165 -8.63 10.93 -27.48
C LYS A 165 -7.40 11.73 -27.10
N PHE A 166 -6.32 11.05 -26.74
CA PHE A 166 -5.01 11.67 -26.71
C PHE A 166 -4.58 11.88 -28.15
N LEU A 167 -4.35 13.15 -28.53
CA LEU A 167 -3.81 13.50 -29.84
C LEU A 167 -2.39 12.94 -29.95
N ASP A 168 -2.10 12.27 -31.07
CA ASP A 168 -0.79 11.71 -31.44
C ASP A 168 0.29 12.79 -31.65
#